data_AF-A0A959B113-F1
#
_entry.id   AF-A0A959B113-F1
#
_cell.length_a   1.000
_cell.length_b   1.000
_cell.length_c   1.000
_cell.angle_alpha   90.00
_cell.angle_beta   90.00
_cell.angle_gamma   90.00
#
_symmetry.space_group_name_H-M   'P 1'
#
loop_
_entity.id
_entity.type
_entity.pdbx_description
1 polymer ?
#
loop_
_entity_poly.entity_id
_entity_poly.type
_entity_poly.pdbx_seq_one_letter_code
_entity_poly.pdbx_strand_id
1 'polypeptide(L)'
;MQKLWLFCFLMAIPVIASSQPTQVQLKVYAFEEGLSHRNTSRIVQDKSGFIWISTINGLNRFDGYEFLHYNSREPEHPLPHDVIHDMQLSPEGDLWLASPDFLTAFTPSTGQYREVKVKEGEVVERESSVPYSLSFDSKGDIWSAIYEELSDKNYLHIISQDGKKLRLMELGRQNTRRPIVQMGAEIYLAGIGTELWKLSLKGRLLQKFQIPETGHTRIAQLQVMGNTLYALCLDGTLFTFNPGKGAFSKHPASTATEMAQALLVEPNGDVWIGGRGLFQYFNHEDSTRTNYNGAVREIIKNTATCRQIFRDRTGVIWAASDFGAISLVQSGRLFTNYLNGGNEYCINVFCSTRGMTEDDKGNVYISYYNSIHQLDPATDALRILFPANNFSNYPFGLTYYDNALWTGNGRRIDLRTLRVDTLFSHPSKDLGAVMVDKDSVLWMGYLDWLYQYDTERKRLREYNDTQGKWDSLSGNISYLYQGKSNSWIWVGTLNNGLFQFS
;
A
#
# COMPACT_ATOMS: atom_id res chain seq x y z
N MET A 1 -19.36 44.17 55.89
CA MET A 1 -18.24 43.41 55.30
C MET A 1 -18.82 42.29 54.45
N GLN A 2 -18.94 42.51 53.13
CA GLN A 2 -19.44 41.50 52.18
C GLN A 2 -18.26 40.64 51.71
N LYS A 3 -18.37 39.31 51.83
CA LYS A 3 -17.39 38.35 51.34
C LYS A 3 -17.66 38.08 49.85
N LEU A 4 -16.75 38.50 48.98
CA LEU A 4 -16.70 38.12 47.56
C LEU A 4 -16.25 36.65 47.46
N TRP A 5 -17.06 35.81 46.81
CA TRP A 5 -16.63 34.48 46.36
C TRP A 5 -16.15 34.59 44.92
N LEU A 6 -14.87 34.31 44.68
CA LEU A 6 -14.29 34.21 43.33
C LEU A 6 -14.58 32.79 42.80
N PHE A 7 -15.44 32.68 41.80
CA PHE A 7 -15.67 31.43 41.07
C PHE A 7 -14.66 31.36 39.91
N CYS A 8 -13.64 30.50 40.03
CA CYS A 8 -12.74 30.20 38.92
C CYS A 8 -13.46 29.32 37.89
N PHE A 9 -13.81 29.89 36.75
CA PHE A 9 -14.33 29.16 35.60
C PHE A 9 -13.15 28.54 34.83
N LEU A 10 -12.88 27.24 35.03
CA LEU A 10 -11.97 26.47 34.17
C LEU A 10 -12.63 26.33 32.79
N MET A 11 -12.22 27.15 31.82
CA MET A 11 -12.50 26.87 30.41
C MET A 11 -11.64 25.69 29.96
N ALA A 12 -12.26 24.53 29.79
CA ALA A 12 -11.65 23.42 29.08
C ALA A 12 -11.53 23.81 27.60
N ILE A 13 -10.32 24.10 27.14
CA ILE A 13 -10.03 24.25 25.71
C ILE A 13 -10.08 22.85 25.11
N PRO A 14 -10.96 22.58 24.13
CA PRO A 14 -10.96 21.30 23.46
C PRO A 14 -9.65 21.14 22.71
N VAL A 15 -8.84 20.17 23.12
CA VAL A 15 -7.70 19.69 22.34
C VAL A 15 -8.28 19.05 21.10
N ILE A 16 -8.22 19.76 19.97
CA ILE A 16 -8.48 19.15 18.67
C ILE A 16 -7.30 18.20 18.43
N ALA A 17 -7.53 16.92 18.70
CA ALA A 17 -6.62 15.87 18.29
C ALA A 17 -6.61 15.86 16.75
N SER A 18 -5.59 16.48 16.16
CA SER A 18 -5.31 16.31 14.74
C SER A 18 -4.85 14.88 14.54
N SER A 19 -5.68 14.03 13.91
CA SER A 19 -5.21 12.73 13.45
C SER A 19 -4.09 12.98 12.44
N GLN A 20 -2.98 12.25 12.58
CA GLN A 20 -1.96 12.27 11.52
C GLN A 20 -2.63 11.81 10.22
N PRO A 21 -2.33 12.45 9.07
CA PRO A 21 -2.93 12.07 7.81
C PRO A 21 -2.62 10.60 7.54
N THR A 22 -3.67 9.81 7.30
CA THR A 22 -3.56 8.40 6.94
C THR A 22 -2.65 8.29 5.72
N GLN A 23 -1.52 7.61 5.85
CA GLN A 23 -0.61 7.43 4.72
C GLN A 23 -1.13 6.27 3.89
N VAL A 24 -1.48 6.58 2.65
CA VAL A 24 -1.90 5.58 1.68
C VAL A 24 -0.68 5.04 0.98
N GLN A 25 -0.49 3.72 1.03
CA GLN A 25 0.53 3.05 0.25
C GLN A 25 -0.13 2.42 -0.97
N LEU A 26 0.28 2.88 -2.15
CA LEU A 26 -0.11 2.32 -3.43
C LEU A 26 1.04 1.47 -3.97
N LYS A 27 0.73 0.26 -4.40
CA LYS A 27 1.67 -0.62 -5.09
C LYS A 27 1.02 -1.21 -6.32
N VAL A 28 1.76 -1.27 -7.42
CA VAL A 28 1.33 -1.88 -8.67
C VAL A 28 2.08 -3.20 -8.85
N TYR A 29 1.34 -4.24 -9.18
CA TYR A 29 1.87 -5.55 -9.54
C TYR A 29 1.63 -5.76 -11.04
N ALA A 30 2.69 -5.58 -11.84
CA ALA A 30 2.72 -5.80 -13.27
C ALA A 30 3.62 -6.99 -13.60
N PHE A 31 4.08 -7.08 -14.85
CA PHE A 31 4.89 -8.21 -15.32
C PHE A 31 6.23 -8.28 -14.59
N GLU A 32 6.82 -7.12 -14.32
CA GLU A 32 8.09 -6.93 -13.62
C GLU A 32 8.02 -7.41 -12.15
N GLU A 33 6.84 -7.36 -11.53
CA GLU A 33 6.57 -7.88 -10.19
C GLU A 33 6.13 -9.35 -10.18
N GLY A 34 6.16 -10.01 -11.34
CA GLY A 34 5.89 -11.44 -11.47
C GLY A 34 4.48 -11.80 -11.92
N LEU A 35 3.63 -10.86 -12.34
CA LEU A 35 2.32 -11.18 -12.91
C LEU A 35 2.46 -11.73 -14.34
N SER A 36 1.68 -12.77 -14.71
CA SER A 36 1.80 -13.39 -16.03
C SER A 36 1.51 -12.45 -17.21
N HIS A 37 0.69 -11.41 -16.99
CA HIS A 37 0.46 -10.32 -17.93
C HIS A 37 -0.20 -9.11 -17.25
N ARG A 38 0.16 -7.88 -17.65
CA ARG A 38 -0.39 -6.63 -17.06
C ARG A 38 -1.90 -6.45 -17.22
N ASN A 39 -2.49 -7.05 -18.25
CA ASN A 39 -3.90 -6.85 -18.56
C ASN A 39 -4.78 -7.75 -17.68
N THR A 40 -5.13 -7.25 -16.49
CA THR A 40 -5.94 -7.97 -15.48
C THR A 40 -7.44 -7.74 -15.69
N SER A 41 -8.23 -8.81 -15.58
CA SER A 41 -9.68 -8.77 -15.77
C SER A 41 -10.45 -8.84 -14.45
N ARG A 42 -10.01 -9.68 -13.50
CA ARG A 42 -10.62 -9.85 -12.18
C ARG A 42 -9.61 -10.20 -11.10
N ILE A 43 -9.97 -9.86 -9.87
CA ILE A 43 -9.27 -10.19 -8.63
C ILE A 43 -10.30 -10.74 -7.64
N VAL A 44 -9.99 -11.88 -7.02
CA VAL A 44 -10.78 -12.46 -5.92
C VAL A 44 -9.83 -13.03 -4.86
N GLN A 45 -10.34 -13.28 -3.65
CA GLN A 45 -9.61 -14.02 -2.62
C GLN A 45 -10.30 -15.36 -2.38
N ASP A 46 -9.54 -16.46 -2.42
CA ASP A 46 -10.07 -17.79 -2.09
C ASP A 46 -10.29 -17.98 -0.59
N LYS A 47 -10.80 -19.15 -0.18
CA LYS A 47 -11.05 -19.47 1.24
C LYS A 47 -9.76 -19.58 2.07
N SER A 48 -8.65 -19.99 1.45
CA SER A 48 -7.33 -20.16 2.08
C SER A 48 -6.58 -18.85 2.31
N GLY A 49 -6.98 -17.77 1.64
CA GLY A 49 -6.39 -16.44 1.80
C GLY A 49 -5.61 -15.96 0.59
N PHE A 50 -5.39 -16.81 -0.41
CA PHE A 50 -4.65 -16.44 -1.62
C PHE A 50 -5.46 -15.47 -2.46
N ILE A 51 -4.74 -14.51 -3.05
CA ILE A 51 -5.32 -13.59 -4.03
C ILE A 51 -5.18 -14.22 -5.41
N TRP A 52 -6.28 -14.29 -6.15
CA TRP A 52 -6.33 -14.84 -7.50
C TRP A 52 -6.60 -13.73 -8.48
N ILE A 53 -5.77 -13.64 -9.52
CA ILE A 53 -5.78 -12.56 -10.51
C ILE A 53 -5.85 -13.18 -11.90
N SER A 54 -6.94 -12.94 -12.61
CA SER A 54 -7.10 -13.39 -13.99
C SER A 54 -6.54 -12.35 -14.96
N THR A 55 -5.82 -12.81 -15.98
CA THR A 55 -5.23 -11.96 -17.02
C THR A 55 -5.60 -12.49 -18.40
N ILE A 56 -5.10 -11.84 -19.45
CA ILE A 56 -5.19 -12.38 -20.82
C ILE A 56 -4.17 -13.51 -21.09
N ASN A 57 -3.29 -13.80 -20.13
CA ASN A 57 -2.27 -14.85 -20.20
C ASN A 57 -2.34 -15.74 -18.95
N GLY A 58 -3.55 -16.22 -18.66
CA GLY A 58 -3.82 -17.20 -17.61
C GLY A 58 -4.22 -16.61 -16.27
N LEU A 59 -4.22 -17.49 -15.27
CA LEU A 59 -4.62 -17.24 -13.90
C LEU A 59 -3.37 -17.16 -13.02
N ASN A 60 -3.35 -16.21 -12.09
CA ASN A 60 -2.22 -15.99 -11.18
C ASN A 60 -2.69 -16.16 -9.74
N ARG A 61 -1.99 -16.97 -8.95
CA ARG A 61 -2.17 -17.07 -7.50
C ARG A 61 -1.07 -16.28 -6.80
N PHE A 62 -1.44 -15.39 -5.91
CA PHE A 62 -0.52 -14.57 -5.12
C PHE A 62 -0.68 -14.90 -3.63
N ASP A 63 0.45 -15.18 -2.98
CA ASP A 63 0.50 -15.54 -1.55
C ASP A 63 0.90 -14.38 -0.63
N GLY A 64 1.15 -13.19 -1.20
CA GLY A 64 1.67 -12.03 -0.49
C GLY A 64 3.13 -11.71 -0.83
N TYR A 65 3.86 -12.70 -1.37
CA TYR A 65 5.27 -12.61 -1.72
C TYR A 65 5.50 -12.91 -3.20
N GLU A 66 4.98 -14.04 -3.69
CA GLU A 66 5.26 -14.56 -5.02
C GLU A 66 3.98 -14.90 -5.80
N PHE A 67 4.11 -14.93 -7.13
CA PHE A 67 3.06 -15.33 -8.05
C PHE A 67 3.32 -16.74 -8.58
N LEU A 68 2.29 -17.58 -8.52
CA LEU A 68 2.22 -18.85 -9.23
C LEU A 68 1.30 -18.72 -10.44
N HIS A 69 1.75 -19.15 -11.61
CA HIS A 69 1.02 -18.97 -12.87
C HIS A 69 0.35 -20.28 -13.31
N TYR A 70 -0.84 -20.13 -13.88
CA TYR A 70 -1.60 -21.21 -14.51
C TYR A 70 -1.97 -20.76 -15.92
N ASN A 71 -1.39 -21.38 -16.94
CA ASN A 71 -1.70 -21.10 -18.36
C ASN A 71 -1.47 -22.36 -19.22
N SER A 72 -1.79 -22.30 -20.51
CA SER A 72 -1.68 -23.47 -21.41
C SER A 72 -0.26 -23.93 -21.68
N ARG A 73 0.74 -23.10 -21.36
CA ARG A 73 2.18 -23.35 -21.58
C ARG A 73 2.90 -23.79 -20.31
N GLU A 74 2.31 -23.64 -19.13
CA GLU A 74 2.90 -24.11 -17.86
C GLU A 74 2.71 -25.63 -17.71
N PRO A 75 3.77 -26.44 -17.78
CA PRO A 75 3.63 -27.90 -17.71
C PRO A 75 3.22 -28.38 -16.31
N GLU A 76 3.67 -27.69 -15.26
CA GLU A 76 3.39 -28.05 -13.87
C GLU A 76 2.01 -27.57 -13.41
N HIS A 77 1.51 -26.50 -14.03
CA HIS A 77 0.27 -25.81 -13.66
C HIS A 77 -0.59 -25.49 -14.89
N PRO A 78 -1.02 -26.52 -15.64
CA PRO A 78 -1.71 -26.30 -16.91
C PRO A 78 -3.11 -25.71 -16.68
N LEU A 79 -3.49 -24.80 -17.56
CA LEU A 79 -4.85 -24.31 -17.70
C LEU A 79 -5.27 -24.44 -19.17
N PRO A 80 -6.50 -24.88 -19.50
CA PRO A 80 -6.88 -25.16 -20.88
C PRO A 80 -6.90 -23.90 -21.77
N HIS A 81 -7.07 -22.72 -21.17
CA HIS A 81 -7.19 -21.46 -21.89
C HIS A 81 -6.39 -20.35 -21.23
N ASP A 82 -5.71 -19.55 -22.05
CA ASP A 82 -4.92 -18.40 -21.58
C ASP A 82 -5.81 -17.17 -21.34
N VAL A 83 -6.76 -16.89 -22.23
CA VAL A 83 -7.54 -15.65 -22.16
C VAL A 83 -8.71 -15.84 -21.20
N ILE A 84 -8.71 -15.09 -20.10
CA ILE A 84 -9.79 -15.08 -19.11
C ILE A 84 -10.46 -13.70 -19.08
N HIS A 85 -11.70 -13.63 -19.56
CA HIS A 85 -12.47 -12.39 -19.68
C HIS A 85 -13.19 -11.97 -18.39
N ASP A 86 -13.57 -12.96 -17.60
CA ASP A 86 -14.25 -12.82 -16.32
C ASP A 86 -13.93 -14.01 -15.41
N MET A 87 -14.08 -13.82 -14.11
CA MET A 87 -13.81 -14.82 -13.08
C MET A 87 -14.70 -14.56 -11.87
N GLN A 88 -15.26 -15.63 -11.31
CA GLN A 88 -16.03 -15.56 -10.08
C GLN A 88 -15.74 -16.74 -9.16
N LEU A 89 -15.63 -16.49 -7.86
CA LEU A 89 -15.55 -17.54 -6.85
C LEU A 89 -16.96 -18.08 -6.56
N SER A 90 -17.12 -19.39 -6.71
CA SER A 90 -18.37 -20.08 -6.35
C SER A 90 -18.53 -20.19 -4.81
N PRO A 91 -19.77 -20.38 -4.31
CA PRO A 91 -20.00 -20.68 -2.89
C PRO A 91 -19.20 -21.90 -2.39
N GLU A 92 -19.00 -22.89 -3.26
CA GLU A 92 -18.25 -24.12 -2.96
C GLU A 92 -16.75 -23.85 -2.82
N GLY A 93 -16.23 -22.82 -3.50
CA GLY A 93 -14.82 -22.41 -3.45
C GLY A 93 -14.05 -22.65 -4.75
N ASP A 94 -14.70 -23.18 -5.79
CA ASP A 94 -14.14 -23.25 -7.14
C ASP A 94 -14.12 -21.86 -7.80
N LEU A 95 -13.06 -21.56 -8.54
CA LEU A 95 -12.96 -20.39 -9.41
C LEU A 95 -13.56 -20.74 -10.77
N TRP A 96 -14.58 -20.00 -11.20
CA TRP A 96 -15.18 -20.14 -12.51
C TRP A 96 -14.62 -19.09 -13.44
N LEU A 97 -13.91 -19.54 -14.48
CA LEU A 97 -13.18 -18.73 -15.43
C LEU A 97 -13.95 -18.69 -16.75
N ALA A 98 -14.19 -17.49 -17.27
CA ALA A 98 -14.79 -17.31 -18.59
C ALA A 98 -13.72 -17.14 -19.67
N SER A 99 -13.67 -18.09 -20.58
CA SER A 99 -12.82 -18.06 -21.77
C SER A 99 -13.68 -18.12 -23.03
N PRO A 100 -13.15 -17.77 -24.22
CA PRO A 100 -13.89 -17.97 -25.46
C PRO A 100 -14.39 -19.42 -25.56
N ASP A 101 -15.68 -19.59 -25.84
CA ASP A 101 -16.39 -20.86 -26.01
C ASP A 101 -16.57 -21.75 -24.77
N PHE A 102 -15.91 -21.46 -23.65
CA PHE A 102 -15.88 -22.33 -22.48
C PHE A 102 -16.00 -21.59 -21.15
N LEU A 103 -16.58 -22.26 -20.15
CA LEU A 103 -16.37 -21.95 -18.74
C LEU A 103 -15.49 -23.03 -18.12
N THR A 104 -14.46 -22.64 -17.37
CA THR A 104 -13.58 -23.56 -16.65
C THR A 104 -13.84 -23.41 -15.16
N ALA A 105 -14.32 -24.46 -14.49
CA ALA A 105 -14.38 -24.52 -13.03
C ALA A 105 -13.07 -25.12 -12.51
N PHE A 106 -12.26 -24.27 -11.88
CA PHE A 106 -10.94 -24.59 -11.36
C PHE A 106 -10.99 -24.66 -9.83
N THR A 107 -10.50 -25.75 -9.24
CA THR A 107 -10.49 -25.98 -7.79
C THR A 107 -9.14 -25.54 -7.20
N PRO A 108 -9.07 -24.41 -6.45
CA PRO A 108 -7.80 -23.83 -5.96
C PRO A 108 -6.94 -24.77 -5.11
N SER A 109 -7.56 -25.65 -4.31
CA SER A 109 -6.85 -26.51 -3.37
C SER A 109 -6.12 -27.68 -4.03
N THR A 110 -6.56 -28.11 -5.21
CA THR A 110 -6.02 -29.28 -5.93
C THR A 110 -5.39 -28.92 -7.27
N GLY A 111 -5.67 -27.72 -7.81
CA GLY A 111 -5.27 -27.32 -9.16
C GLY A 111 -6.03 -28.05 -10.28
N GLN A 112 -7.04 -28.86 -9.94
CA GLN A 112 -7.86 -29.57 -10.92
C GLN A 112 -8.89 -28.65 -11.54
N TYR A 113 -9.29 -28.95 -12.78
CA TYR A 113 -10.31 -28.19 -13.49
C TYR A 113 -11.29 -29.09 -14.26
N ARG A 114 -12.48 -28.54 -14.52
CA ARG A 114 -13.48 -29.11 -15.44
C ARG A 114 -13.99 -28.02 -16.38
N GLU A 115 -14.24 -28.38 -17.64
CA GLU A 115 -14.71 -27.45 -18.67
C GLU A 115 -16.19 -27.68 -19.01
N VAL A 116 -16.90 -26.58 -19.21
CA VAL A 116 -18.28 -26.56 -19.71
C VAL A 116 -18.29 -25.79 -21.02
N LYS A 117 -18.59 -26.48 -22.11
CA LYS A 117 -18.68 -25.87 -23.44
C LYS A 117 -19.92 -24.98 -23.55
N VAL A 118 -19.70 -23.69 -23.75
CA VAL A 118 -20.76 -22.69 -23.90
C VAL A 118 -21.24 -22.61 -25.35
N LYS A 119 -20.32 -22.59 -26.32
CA LYS A 119 -20.64 -22.51 -27.74
C LYS A 119 -21.44 -23.73 -28.20
N GLU A 120 -22.51 -23.49 -28.97
CA GLU A 120 -23.23 -24.56 -29.67
C GLU A 120 -22.46 -24.98 -30.93
N GLY A 121 -22.43 -26.27 -31.22
CA GLY A 121 -21.73 -26.80 -32.40
C GLY A 121 -20.21 -26.80 -32.24
N GLU A 122 -19.48 -26.61 -33.34
CA GLU A 122 -18.01 -26.70 -33.37
C GLU A 122 -17.33 -25.39 -32.91
N VAL A 123 -16.12 -25.54 -32.35
CA VAL A 123 -15.25 -24.39 -32.06
C VAL A 123 -14.59 -23.99 -33.37
N VAL A 124 -14.84 -22.76 -33.81
CA VAL A 124 -14.38 -22.23 -35.10
C VAL A 124 -13.78 -20.86 -34.80
N GLU A 125 -12.60 -20.63 -35.35
CA GLU A 125 -11.87 -19.37 -35.17
C GLU A 125 -12.74 -18.19 -35.65
N ARG A 126 -12.77 -17.10 -34.87
CA ARG A 126 -13.55 -15.87 -35.15
C ARG A 126 -15.07 -16.03 -35.14
N GLU A 127 -15.56 -17.12 -34.57
CA GLU A 127 -16.98 -17.36 -34.35
C GLU A 127 -17.24 -17.69 -32.86
N SER A 128 -16.49 -17.07 -31.96
CA SER A 128 -16.51 -17.43 -30.55
C SER A 128 -17.81 -16.99 -29.86
N SER A 129 -18.26 -17.79 -28.91
CA SER A 129 -19.25 -17.41 -27.89
C SER A 129 -18.51 -17.05 -26.61
N VAL A 130 -18.41 -15.76 -26.31
CA VAL A 130 -17.60 -15.25 -25.19
C VAL A 130 -18.49 -14.94 -23.99
N PRO A 131 -18.38 -15.69 -22.88
CA PRO A 131 -19.12 -15.41 -21.66
C PRO A 131 -18.56 -14.18 -20.94
N TYR A 132 -19.45 -13.29 -20.51
CA TYR A 132 -19.13 -12.13 -19.69
C TYR A 132 -20.08 -12.04 -18.49
N SER A 133 -19.70 -11.21 -17.52
CA SER A 133 -20.56 -10.80 -16.39
C SER A 133 -21.10 -11.99 -15.61
N LEU A 134 -20.21 -12.92 -15.25
CA LEU A 134 -20.57 -14.10 -14.47
C LEU A 134 -21.20 -13.67 -13.15
N SER A 135 -22.32 -14.28 -12.80
CA SER A 135 -22.99 -14.07 -11.52
C SER A 135 -23.65 -15.36 -11.03
N PHE A 136 -23.21 -15.87 -9.88
CA PHE A 136 -23.91 -16.95 -9.19
C PHE A 136 -25.23 -16.49 -8.60
N ASP A 137 -26.26 -17.32 -8.79
CA ASP A 137 -27.46 -17.20 -7.99
C ASP A 137 -27.40 -18.06 -6.70
N SER A 138 -28.41 -17.91 -5.86
CA SER A 138 -28.55 -18.60 -4.57
C SER A 138 -28.69 -20.12 -4.68
N LYS A 139 -28.92 -20.66 -5.89
CA LYS A 139 -28.96 -22.11 -6.14
C LYS A 139 -27.61 -22.65 -6.64
N GLY A 140 -26.65 -21.76 -6.92
CA GLY A 140 -25.36 -22.11 -7.48
C GLY A 140 -25.33 -22.11 -9.01
N ASP A 141 -26.43 -21.73 -9.69
CA ASP A 141 -26.45 -21.60 -11.14
C ASP A 141 -25.74 -20.30 -11.57
N ILE A 142 -25.09 -20.34 -12.73
CA ILE A 142 -24.32 -19.22 -13.28
C ILE A 142 -25.17 -18.48 -14.29
N TRP A 143 -25.37 -17.20 -14.04
CA TRP A 143 -25.93 -16.26 -15.00
C TRP A 143 -24.80 -15.60 -15.77
N SER A 144 -24.92 -15.55 -17.10
CA SER A 144 -23.92 -14.89 -17.95
C SER A 144 -24.57 -14.26 -19.17
N ALA A 145 -24.05 -13.10 -19.55
CA ALA A 145 -24.28 -12.51 -20.85
C ALA A 145 -23.19 -13.00 -21.81
N ILE A 146 -23.58 -13.79 -22.79
CA ILE A 146 -22.67 -14.38 -23.78
C ILE A 146 -22.78 -13.61 -25.08
N TYR A 147 -21.65 -13.09 -25.55
CA TYR A 147 -21.52 -12.44 -26.84
C TYR A 147 -21.13 -13.47 -27.91
N GLU A 148 -21.92 -13.55 -28.97
CA GLU A 148 -21.61 -14.37 -30.14
C GLU A 148 -20.98 -13.52 -31.25
N GLU A 149 -19.74 -13.81 -31.63
CA GLU A 149 -19.00 -13.07 -32.65
C GLU A 149 -19.66 -13.16 -34.04
N LEU A 150 -20.14 -14.35 -34.43
CA LEU A 150 -20.72 -14.58 -35.75
C LEU A 150 -22.02 -13.80 -35.97
N SER A 151 -22.87 -13.72 -34.94
CA SER A 151 -24.19 -13.09 -35.02
C SER A 151 -24.20 -11.62 -34.57
N ASP A 152 -23.11 -11.15 -33.95
CA ASP A 152 -22.99 -9.84 -33.27
C ASP A 152 -24.14 -9.60 -32.28
N LYS A 153 -24.44 -10.61 -31.47
CA LYS A 153 -25.55 -10.59 -30.50
C LYS A 153 -25.10 -11.05 -29.13
N ASN A 154 -25.78 -10.51 -28.12
CA ASN A 154 -25.63 -10.95 -26.74
C ASN A 154 -26.86 -11.75 -26.32
N TYR A 155 -26.65 -12.86 -25.64
CA TYR A 155 -27.73 -13.68 -25.08
C TYR A 155 -27.52 -13.88 -23.59
N LEU A 156 -28.62 -13.83 -22.84
CA LEU A 156 -28.62 -14.23 -21.43
C LEU A 156 -28.75 -15.74 -21.33
N HIS A 157 -27.81 -16.36 -20.62
CA HIS A 157 -27.84 -17.79 -20.34
C HIS A 157 -27.87 -18.05 -18.83
N ILE A 158 -28.51 -19.15 -18.44
CA ILE A 158 -28.30 -19.81 -17.16
C ILE A 158 -27.51 -21.09 -17.45
N ILE A 159 -26.42 -21.30 -16.72
CA ILE A 159 -25.57 -22.48 -16.82
C ILE A 159 -25.49 -23.10 -15.44
N SER A 160 -26.03 -24.31 -15.29
CA SER A 160 -25.93 -25.06 -14.04
C SER A 160 -24.53 -25.65 -13.86
N GLN A 161 -24.17 -25.96 -12.62
CA GLN A 161 -22.84 -26.47 -12.30
C GLN A 161 -22.55 -27.86 -12.91
N ASP A 162 -23.60 -28.62 -13.23
CA ASP A 162 -23.50 -29.90 -13.97
C ASP A 162 -23.37 -29.72 -15.50
N GLY A 163 -23.29 -28.47 -15.97
CA GLY A 163 -23.02 -28.11 -17.36
C GLY A 163 -24.26 -27.98 -18.24
N LYS A 164 -25.48 -28.10 -17.70
CA LYS A 164 -26.69 -27.81 -18.50
C LYS A 164 -26.80 -26.30 -18.72
N LYS A 165 -27.02 -25.91 -19.97
CA LYS A 165 -27.19 -24.52 -20.36
C LYS A 165 -28.60 -24.27 -20.88
N LEU A 166 -29.13 -23.11 -20.54
CA LEU A 166 -30.41 -22.61 -21.02
C LEU A 166 -30.22 -21.19 -21.54
N ARG A 167 -30.41 -21.00 -22.86
CA ARG A 167 -30.53 -19.68 -23.47
C ARG A 167 -31.91 -19.11 -23.15
N LEU A 168 -31.95 -17.91 -22.56
CA LEU A 168 -33.19 -17.27 -22.14
C LEU A 168 -33.70 -16.24 -23.15
N MET A 169 -32.89 -15.24 -23.49
CA MET A 169 -33.31 -14.11 -24.33
C MET A 169 -32.12 -13.38 -24.97
N GLU A 170 -32.38 -12.67 -26.06
CA GLU A 170 -31.44 -11.74 -26.70
C GLU A 170 -31.38 -10.41 -25.91
N LEU A 171 -30.18 -9.90 -25.68
CA LEU A 171 -29.88 -8.65 -24.95
C LEU A 171 -29.51 -7.49 -25.88
N GLY A 172 -29.76 -7.65 -27.17
CA GLY A 172 -29.45 -6.70 -28.23
C GLY A 172 -27.98 -6.72 -28.69
N ARG A 173 -27.72 -5.86 -29.68
CA ARG A 173 -26.38 -5.58 -30.21
C ARG A 173 -25.70 -4.52 -29.33
N GLN A 174 -24.36 -4.49 -29.33
CA GLN A 174 -23.53 -3.59 -28.51
C GLN A 174 -23.40 -4.00 -27.03
N ASN A 175 -22.31 -3.53 -26.39
CA ASN A 175 -22.04 -3.66 -24.95
C ASN A 175 -22.03 -5.12 -24.44
N THR A 176 -20.90 -5.80 -24.65
CA THR A 176 -20.71 -7.21 -24.31
C THR A 176 -20.77 -7.51 -22.81
N ARG A 177 -20.44 -6.51 -21.97
CA ARG A 177 -20.54 -6.62 -20.50
C ARG A 177 -21.89 -6.11 -20.03
N ARG A 178 -22.67 -6.99 -19.41
CA ARG A 178 -24.01 -6.74 -18.87
C ARG A 178 -24.03 -7.13 -17.39
N PRO A 179 -23.77 -6.20 -16.46
CA PRO A 179 -23.76 -6.51 -15.04
C PRO A 179 -25.02 -7.24 -14.58
N ILE A 180 -24.84 -8.30 -13.80
CA ILE A 180 -25.91 -9.17 -13.28
C ILE A 180 -25.73 -9.32 -11.78
N VAL A 181 -26.78 -9.06 -11.00
CA VAL A 181 -26.77 -9.25 -9.55
C VAL A 181 -28.08 -9.87 -9.09
N GLN A 182 -28.01 -10.71 -8.06
CA GLN A 182 -29.19 -11.18 -7.36
C GLN A 182 -29.52 -10.28 -6.17
N MET A 183 -30.81 -9.98 -5.99
CA MET A 183 -31.33 -9.34 -4.78
C MET A 183 -32.60 -10.07 -4.35
N GLY A 184 -32.58 -10.71 -3.17
CA GLY A 184 -33.68 -11.57 -2.74
C GLY A 184 -33.91 -12.74 -3.71
N ALA A 185 -35.15 -12.96 -4.14
CA ALA A 185 -35.52 -14.04 -5.06
C ALA A 185 -35.52 -13.63 -6.55
N GLU A 186 -34.82 -12.55 -6.88
CA GLU A 186 -34.93 -11.86 -8.15
C GLU A 186 -33.54 -11.52 -8.70
N ILE A 187 -33.40 -11.56 -10.02
CA ILE A 187 -32.18 -11.19 -10.74
C ILE A 187 -32.38 -9.81 -11.36
N TYR A 188 -31.37 -8.97 -11.21
CA TYR A 188 -31.29 -7.65 -11.82
C TYR A 188 -30.15 -7.63 -12.83
N LEU A 189 -30.48 -7.23 -14.05
CA LEU A 189 -29.60 -7.24 -15.20
C LEU A 189 -29.59 -5.85 -15.84
N ALA A 190 -28.41 -5.35 -16.20
CA ALA A 190 -28.30 -4.17 -17.04
C ALA A 190 -28.82 -4.47 -18.46
N GLY A 191 -29.82 -3.70 -18.91
CA GLY A 191 -30.41 -3.79 -20.24
C GLY A 191 -29.71 -2.91 -21.28
N ILE A 192 -30.50 -2.33 -22.19
CA ILE A 192 -30.00 -1.38 -23.19
C ILE A 192 -29.94 0.02 -22.55
N GLY A 193 -28.82 0.73 -22.76
CA GLY A 193 -28.60 2.05 -22.15
C GLY A 193 -28.65 1.97 -20.62
N THR A 194 -29.58 2.72 -20.03
CA THR A 194 -29.81 2.79 -18.57
C THR A 194 -31.03 1.99 -18.10
N GLU A 195 -31.52 1.05 -18.92
CA GLU A 195 -32.55 0.12 -18.48
C GLU A 195 -32.00 -0.88 -17.43
N LEU A 196 -32.77 -1.12 -16.38
CA LEU A 196 -32.52 -2.16 -15.39
C LEU A 196 -33.65 -3.20 -15.46
N TRP A 197 -33.32 -4.43 -15.85
CA TRP A 197 -34.30 -5.50 -16.04
C TRP A 197 -34.35 -6.38 -14.80
N LYS A 198 -35.56 -6.65 -14.33
CA LYS A 198 -35.84 -7.52 -13.20
C LYS A 198 -36.41 -8.83 -13.72
N LEU A 199 -35.78 -9.93 -13.35
CA LEU A 199 -36.13 -11.28 -13.78
C LEU A 199 -36.39 -12.19 -12.56
N SER A 200 -37.21 -13.21 -12.76
CA SER A 200 -37.30 -14.33 -11.82
C SER A 200 -36.06 -15.24 -11.92
N LEU A 201 -35.80 -16.06 -10.90
CA LEU A 201 -34.76 -17.10 -10.93
C LEU A 201 -34.92 -18.15 -12.06
N LYS A 202 -36.05 -18.17 -12.78
CA LYS A 202 -36.25 -19.02 -13.97
C LYS A 202 -36.00 -18.27 -15.29
N GLY A 203 -35.51 -17.03 -15.24
CA GLY A 203 -35.22 -16.23 -16.43
C GLY A 203 -36.42 -15.49 -17.03
N ARG A 204 -37.62 -15.59 -16.43
CA ARG A 204 -38.77 -14.79 -16.89
C ARG A 204 -38.57 -13.32 -16.54
N LEU A 205 -38.62 -12.44 -17.54
CA LEU A 205 -38.66 -10.99 -17.34
C LEU A 205 -39.93 -10.59 -16.59
N LEU A 206 -39.77 -9.91 -15.45
CA LEU A 206 -40.86 -9.46 -14.60
C LEU A 206 -41.16 -7.98 -14.80
N GLN A 207 -40.12 -7.15 -14.90
CA GLN A 207 -40.25 -5.71 -15.03
C GLN A 207 -39.00 -5.09 -15.66
N LYS A 208 -39.18 -3.97 -16.36
CA LYS A 208 -38.08 -3.09 -16.79
C LYS A 208 -38.21 -1.77 -16.06
N PHE A 209 -37.10 -1.28 -15.53
CA PHE A 209 -36.98 0.03 -14.92
C PHE A 209 -36.09 0.91 -15.77
N GLN A 210 -36.35 2.22 -15.75
CA GLN A 210 -35.52 3.23 -16.40
C GLN A 210 -34.82 4.03 -15.31
N ILE A 211 -33.48 4.04 -15.30
CA ILE A 211 -32.74 4.93 -14.39
C ILE A 211 -32.85 6.37 -14.93
N PRO A 212 -33.20 7.36 -14.08
CA PRO A 212 -33.33 8.77 -14.48
C PRO A 212 -32.05 9.30 -15.14
N GLU A 213 -32.19 9.94 -16.30
CA GLU A 213 -31.09 10.27 -17.20
C GLU A 213 -30.15 11.40 -16.74
N THR A 214 -28.88 11.24 -17.12
CA THR A 214 -27.91 12.29 -17.49
C THR A 214 -27.19 11.84 -18.79
N GLY A 215 -27.76 12.10 -19.98
CA GLY A 215 -27.11 11.90 -21.29
C GLY A 215 -27.07 10.46 -21.85
N HIS A 216 -26.31 10.25 -22.94
CA HIS A 216 -26.09 8.94 -23.60
C HIS A 216 -25.14 8.03 -22.78
N THR A 217 -25.63 7.51 -21.66
CA THR A 217 -24.85 6.64 -20.76
C THR A 217 -25.41 5.20 -20.72
N ARG A 218 -24.73 4.31 -20.00
CA ARG A 218 -25.19 2.94 -19.73
C ARG A 218 -24.83 2.50 -18.32
N ILE A 219 -25.54 1.48 -17.81
CA ILE A 219 -25.13 0.82 -16.57
C ILE A 219 -23.80 0.10 -16.81
N ALA A 220 -22.79 0.48 -16.04
CA ALA A 220 -21.43 -0.04 -16.12
C ALA A 220 -21.17 -1.12 -15.07
N GLN A 221 -21.74 -0.98 -13.87
CA GLN A 221 -21.63 -1.97 -12.81
C GLN A 221 -22.88 -1.96 -11.90
N LEU A 222 -23.22 -3.14 -11.38
CA LEU A 222 -24.26 -3.32 -10.37
C LEU A 222 -23.65 -3.94 -9.11
N GLN A 223 -24.16 -3.54 -7.95
CA GLN A 223 -23.84 -4.19 -6.67
C GLN A 223 -25.05 -4.14 -5.75
N VAL A 224 -25.25 -5.16 -4.93
CA VAL A 224 -26.30 -5.21 -3.91
C VAL A 224 -25.67 -5.15 -2.53
N MET A 225 -26.20 -4.30 -1.65
CA MET A 225 -25.82 -4.21 -0.24
C MET A 225 -27.09 -4.12 0.61
N GLY A 226 -27.31 -5.14 1.44
CA GLY A 226 -28.58 -5.29 2.17
C GLY A 226 -29.78 -5.31 1.21
N ASN A 227 -30.71 -4.36 1.39
CA ASN A 227 -31.91 -4.21 0.56
C ASN A 227 -31.79 -3.08 -0.50
N THR A 228 -30.56 -2.65 -0.78
CA THR A 228 -30.28 -1.56 -1.72
C THR A 228 -29.45 -2.06 -2.87
N LEU A 229 -29.92 -1.83 -4.09
CA LEU A 229 -29.16 -2.03 -5.32
C LEU A 229 -28.47 -0.71 -5.70
N TYR A 230 -27.19 -0.80 -6.00
CA TYR A 230 -26.36 0.29 -6.49
C TYR A 230 -26.11 0.08 -7.97
N ALA A 231 -26.37 1.10 -8.77
CA ALA A 231 -26.17 1.11 -10.21
C ALA A 231 -25.23 2.24 -10.59
N LEU A 232 -23.99 1.89 -10.96
CA LEU A 232 -23.00 2.82 -11.49
C LEU A 232 -23.20 2.93 -12.99
N CYS A 233 -23.43 4.14 -13.48
CA CYS A 233 -23.45 4.45 -14.89
C CYS A 233 -22.06 4.83 -15.41
N LEU A 234 -21.83 4.69 -16.72
CA LEU A 234 -20.53 4.94 -17.36
C LEU A 234 -20.06 6.40 -17.22
N ASP A 235 -21.01 7.34 -17.15
CA ASP A 235 -20.80 8.76 -16.83
C ASP A 235 -20.44 9.03 -15.36
N GLY A 236 -20.27 7.97 -14.56
CA GLY A 236 -19.92 8.06 -13.15
C GLY A 236 -21.07 8.44 -12.23
N THR A 237 -22.28 8.63 -12.76
CA THR A 237 -23.45 8.82 -11.91
C THR A 237 -23.77 7.49 -11.22
N LEU A 238 -23.84 7.52 -9.89
CA LEU A 238 -24.19 6.35 -9.07
C LEU A 238 -25.62 6.52 -8.56
N PHE A 239 -26.48 5.55 -8.81
CA PHE A 239 -27.84 5.51 -8.28
C PHE A 239 -28.00 4.41 -7.24
N THR A 240 -28.88 4.66 -6.28
CA THR A 240 -29.42 3.65 -5.38
C THR A 240 -30.86 3.35 -5.75
N PHE A 241 -31.26 2.09 -5.62
CA PHE A 241 -32.59 1.60 -5.89
C PHE A 241 -33.02 0.66 -4.77
N ASN A 242 -34.18 0.94 -4.17
CA ASN A 242 -34.83 0.03 -3.25
C ASN A 242 -36.14 -0.45 -3.89
N PRO A 243 -36.28 -1.76 -4.19
CA PRO A 243 -37.48 -2.30 -4.85
C PRO A 243 -38.77 -2.00 -4.10
N GLY A 244 -38.74 -1.96 -2.76
CA GLY A 244 -39.90 -1.67 -1.94
C GLY A 244 -40.37 -0.21 -2.02
N LYS A 245 -39.49 0.71 -2.43
CA LYS A 245 -39.81 2.13 -2.64
C LYS A 245 -40.03 2.49 -4.11
N GLY A 246 -39.56 1.66 -5.04
CA GLY A 246 -39.75 1.82 -6.49
C GLY A 246 -39.05 3.02 -7.13
N ALA A 247 -38.30 3.82 -6.38
CA ALA A 247 -37.65 5.03 -6.86
C ALA A 247 -36.12 4.91 -6.85
N PHE A 248 -35.48 5.48 -7.88
CA PHE A 248 -34.04 5.68 -7.93
C PHE A 248 -33.66 6.98 -7.20
N SER A 249 -32.53 6.97 -6.53
CA SER A 249 -31.96 8.17 -5.88
C SER A 249 -30.48 8.30 -6.22
N LYS A 250 -30.07 9.47 -6.69
CA LYS A 250 -28.66 9.74 -7.01
C LYS A 250 -27.84 9.71 -5.71
N HIS A 251 -26.78 8.93 -5.71
CA HIS A 251 -25.90 8.76 -4.57
C HIS A 251 -24.87 9.90 -4.47
N PRO A 252 -24.57 10.41 -3.27
CA PRO A 252 -23.58 11.46 -3.07
C PRO A 252 -22.18 11.12 -3.57
N ALA A 253 -21.83 9.84 -3.72
CA ALA A 253 -20.54 9.40 -4.26
C ALA A 253 -20.40 9.56 -5.79
N SER A 254 -21.48 9.93 -6.52
CA SER A 254 -21.45 10.12 -7.98
C SER A 254 -20.28 10.97 -8.44
N THR A 255 -19.60 10.59 -9.51
CA THR A 255 -18.42 11.29 -10.06
C THR A 255 -18.76 11.93 -11.39
N ALA A 256 -18.14 13.05 -11.75
CA ALA A 256 -18.26 13.64 -13.08
C ALA A 256 -17.17 13.06 -14.00
N THR A 257 -17.51 12.06 -14.81
CA THR A 257 -16.59 11.38 -15.74
C THR A 257 -17.39 10.77 -16.90
N GLU A 258 -16.74 10.14 -17.87
CA GLU A 258 -17.40 9.39 -18.95
C GLU A 258 -16.90 7.95 -19.07
N MET A 259 -16.10 7.48 -18.09
CA MET A 259 -15.41 6.20 -18.19
C MET A 259 -15.38 5.41 -16.88
N ALA A 260 -16.41 5.54 -16.04
CA ALA A 260 -16.56 4.74 -14.82
C ALA A 260 -16.97 3.29 -15.13
N GLN A 261 -16.27 2.31 -14.57
CA GLN A 261 -16.43 0.89 -14.90
C GLN A 261 -16.43 -0.04 -13.70
N ALA A 262 -15.86 0.38 -12.57
CA ALA A 262 -15.74 -0.43 -11.38
C ALA A 262 -16.39 0.25 -10.19
N LEU A 263 -17.10 -0.53 -9.39
CA LEU A 263 -17.79 -0.10 -8.18
C LEU A 263 -17.44 -1.09 -7.07
N LEU A 264 -17.13 -0.57 -5.89
CA LEU A 264 -17.15 -1.31 -4.63
C LEU A 264 -17.86 -0.45 -3.59
N VAL A 265 -19.00 -0.92 -3.11
CA VAL A 265 -19.73 -0.38 -1.96
C VAL A 265 -19.39 -1.24 -0.76
N GLU A 266 -18.98 -0.61 0.33
CA GLU A 266 -18.57 -1.27 1.56
C GLU A 266 -19.73 -1.29 2.59
N PRO A 267 -19.69 -2.20 3.58
CA PRO A 267 -20.76 -2.32 4.58
C PRO A 267 -20.98 -1.05 5.43
N ASN A 268 -19.95 -0.22 5.61
CA ASN A 268 -20.04 1.07 6.30
C ASN A 268 -20.65 2.19 5.43
N GLY A 269 -20.98 1.89 4.16
CA GLY A 269 -21.52 2.85 3.20
C GLY A 269 -20.47 3.53 2.34
N ASP A 270 -19.17 3.30 2.60
CA ASP A 270 -18.11 3.86 1.78
C ASP A 270 -18.17 3.32 0.36
N VAL A 271 -17.71 4.13 -0.59
CA VAL A 271 -17.80 3.81 -2.01
C VAL A 271 -16.48 4.06 -2.70
N TRP A 272 -16.03 3.06 -3.45
CA TRP A 272 -14.95 3.17 -4.41
C TRP A 272 -15.50 3.14 -5.82
N ILE A 273 -15.03 4.08 -6.65
CA ILE A 273 -15.36 4.15 -8.07
C ILE A 273 -14.06 4.13 -8.88
N GLY A 274 -13.99 3.22 -9.84
CA GLY A 274 -12.85 3.04 -10.72
C GLY A 274 -13.25 3.11 -12.19
N GLY A 275 -12.30 3.43 -13.05
CA GLY A 275 -12.52 3.56 -14.49
C GLY A 275 -11.24 3.94 -15.22
N ARG A 276 -11.36 4.50 -16.43
CA ARG A 276 -10.19 5.02 -17.17
C ARG A 276 -9.70 6.32 -16.54
N GLY A 277 -8.51 6.29 -15.95
CA GLY A 277 -7.92 7.40 -15.22
C GLY A 277 -8.72 7.80 -13.97
N LEU A 278 -9.52 6.87 -13.44
CA LEU A 278 -10.40 7.09 -12.31
C LEU A 278 -10.16 6.00 -11.26
N PHE A 279 -9.84 6.41 -10.05
CA PHE A 279 -9.76 5.61 -8.84
C PHE A 279 -10.01 6.54 -7.64
N GLN A 280 -11.26 6.57 -7.20
CA GLN A 280 -11.74 7.50 -6.18
C GLN A 280 -12.41 6.76 -5.02
N TYR A 281 -12.19 7.27 -3.82
CA TYR A 281 -12.82 6.83 -2.58
C TYR A 281 -13.76 7.93 -2.08
N PHE A 282 -14.94 7.55 -1.62
CA PHE A 282 -15.92 8.39 -0.96
C PHE A 282 -16.19 7.82 0.43
N ASN A 283 -15.93 8.62 1.45
CA ASN A 283 -16.25 8.30 2.83
C ASN A 283 -17.71 8.69 3.11
N HIS A 284 -18.50 7.74 3.61
CA HIS A 284 -19.91 7.95 3.86
C HIS A 284 -20.21 8.85 5.06
N GLU A 285 -19.40 8.73 6.12
CA GLU A 285 -19.62 9.39 7.41
C GLU A 285 -19.47 10.91 7.31
N ASP A 286 -18.42 11.37 6.63
CA ASP A 286 -18.10 12.80 6.49
C ASP A 286 -18.35 13.36 5.09
N SER A 287 -18.80 12.52 4.14
CA SER A 287 -19.02 12.87 2.74
C SER A 287 -17.79 13.39 2.00
N THR A 288 -16.59 13.06 2.49
CA THR A 288 -15.34 13.46 1.85
C THR A 288 -14.96 12.53 0.69
N ARG A 289 -14.09 13.05 -0.19
CA ARG A 289 -13.63 12.34 -1.38
C ARG A 289 -12.11 12.36 -1.43
N THR A 290 -11.53 11.21 -1.71
CA THR A 290 -10.10 11.08 -1.97
C THR A 290 -9.91 10.63 -3.41
N ASN A 291 -9.05 11.34 -4.14
CA ASN A 291 -8.75 11.05 -5.54
C ASN A 291 -7.32 10.49 -5.67
N TYR A 292 -7.22 9.22 -6.08
CA TYR A 292 -5.94 8.53 -6.23
C TYR A 292 -5.40 8.55 -7.67
N ASN A 293 -6.08 9.22 -8.61
CA ASN A 293 -5.71 9.24 -10.03
C ASN A 293 -4.27 9.72 -10.24
N GLY A 294 -3.86 10.79 -9.53
CA GLY A 294 -2.52 11.37 -9.62
C GLY A 294 -1.45 10.40 -9.15
N ALA A 295 -1.63 9.81 -7.97
CA ALA A 295 -0.70 8.85 -7.40
C ALA A 295 -0.58 7.57 -8.25
N VAL A 296 -1.71 7.04 -8.74
CA VAL A 296 -1.71 5.90 -9.66
C VAL A 296 -0.97 6.24 -10.96
N ARG A 297 -1.24 7.42 -11.54
CA ARG A 297 -0.57 7.88 -12.77
C ARG A 297 0.93 8.11 -12.57
N GLU A 298 1.34 8.53 -11.39
CA GLU A 298 2.76 8.73 -11.05
C GLU A 298 3.52 7.40 -10.98
N ILE A 299 2.90 6.34 -10.47
CA ILE A 299 3.53 5.01 -10.40
C ILE A 299 3.54 4.35 -11.79
N ILE A 300 2.39 4.32 -12.47
CA ILE A 300 2.23 3.61 -13.75
C ILE A 300 2.86 4.38 -14.92
N LYS A 301 3.07 5.69 -14.77
CA LYS A 301 3.47 6.61 -15.85
C LYS A 301 2.53 6.58 -17.06
N ASN A 302 1.27 6.17 -16.85
CA ASN A 302 0.23 6.09 -17.86
C ASN A 302 -1.16 6.22 -17.21
N THR A 303 -2.21 6.30 -18.03
CA THR A 303 -3.60 6.30 -17.60
C THR A 303 -4.13 4.88 -17.59
N ALA A 304 -4.25 4.28 -16.42
CA ALA A 304 -4.83 2.95 -16.24
C ALA A 304 -6.36 2.96 -16.29
N THR A 305 -6.94 1.86 -16.75
CA THR A 305 -8.39 1.59 -16.75
C THR A 305 -8.71 0.52 -15.71
N CYS A 306 -9.33 0.93 -14.60
CA CYS A 306 -9.77 -0.01 -13.56
C CYS A 306 -11.06 -0.73 -14.00
N ARG A 307 -11.04 -2.07 -13.99
CA ARG A 307 -12.14 -2.95 -14.41
C ARG A 307 -12.89 -3.62 -13.27
N GLN A 308 -12.26 -3.71 -12.10
CA GLN A 308 -12.85 -4.20 -10.86
C GLN A 308 -12.15 -3.52 -9.70
N ILE A 309 -12.89 -3.28 -8.62
CA ILE A 309 -12.34 -2.95 -7.30
C ILE A 309 -12.82 -4.04 -6.34
N PHE A 310 -11.92 -4.54 -5.51
CA PHE A 310 -12.14 -5.66 -4.61
C PHE A 310 -11.46 -5.35 -3.27
N ARG A 311 -12.08 -5.71 -2.16
CA ARG A 311 -11.47 -5.63 -0.83
C ARG A 311 -11.18 -7.04 -0.33
N ASP A 312 -9.94 -7.31 0.05
CA ASP A 312 -9.60 -8.58 0.67
C ASP A 312 -9.95 -8.62 2.17
N ARG A 313 -9.86 -9.81 2.78
CA ARG A 313 -10.18 -10.01 4.19
C ARG A 313 -9.26 -9.26 5.17
N THR A 314 -8.08 -8.83 4.73
CA THR A 314 -7.15 -8.02 5.56
C THR A 314 -7.47 -6.53 5.48
N GLY A 315 -8.29 -6.14 4.51
CA GLY A 315 -8.75 -4.77 4.30
C GLY A 315 -8.02 -4.03 3.20
N VAL A 316 -7.10 -4.68 2.46
CA VAL A 316 -6.43 -4.07 1.31
C VAL A 316 -7.43 -3.93 0.17
N ILE A 317 -7.40 -2.77 -0.48
CA ILE A 317 -8.19 -2.50 -1.67
C ILE A 317 -7.35 -2.85 -2.90
N TRP A 318 -7.88 -3.74 -3.73
CA TRP A 318 -7.30 -4.18 -4.98
C TRP A 318 -8.11 -3.64 -6.15
N ALA A 319 -7.43 -3.15 -7.19
CA ALA A 319 -8.04 -2.79 -8.45
C ALA A 319 -7.39 -3.57 -9.60
N ALA A 320 -8.22 -4.29 -10.35
CA ALA A 320 -7.80 -4.93 -11.60
C ALA A 320 -7.74 -3.86 -12.70
N SER A 321 -6.60 -3.69 -13.36
CA SER A 321 -6.41 -2.73 -14.44
C SER A 321 -5.75 -3.32 -15.70
N ASP A 322 -5.70 -2.52 -16.78
CA ASP A 322 -4.90 -2.79 -17.99
C ASP A 322 -3.38 -2.59 -17.82
N PHE A 323 -2.94 -2.16 -16.62
CA PHE A 323 -1.55 -1.95 -16.22
C PHE A 323 -1.16 -2.71 -14.95
N GLY A 324 -1.81 -3.85 -14.70
CA GLY A 324 -1.54 -4.74 -13.56
C GLY A 324 -2.61 -4.67 -12.49
N ALA A 325 -2.33 -5.32 -11.36
CA ALA A 325 -3.16 -5.22 -10.16
C ALA A 325 -2.62 -4.10 -9.28
N ILE A 326 -3.48 -3.15 -8.93
CA ILE A 326 -3.15 -2.03 -8.04
C ILE A 326 -3.62 -2.42 -6.65
N SER A 327 -2.75 -2.38 -5.66
CA SER A 327 -3.11 -2.52 -4.24
C SER A 327 -3.00 -1.18 -3.54
N LEU A 328 -3.94 -0.92 -2.64
CA LEU A 328 -4.01 0.25 -1.80
C LEU A 328 -4.16 -0.22 -0.35
N VAL A 329 -3.15 0.09 0.46
CA VAL A 329 -3.15 -0.15 1.90
C VAL A 329 -3.31 1.18 2.60
N GLN A 330 -4.35 1.30 3.42
CA GLN A 330 -4.47 2.39 4.39
C GLN A 330 -3.73 1.97 5.65
N SER A 331 -2.58 2.61 5.91
CA SER A 331 -1.79 2.36 7.12
C SER A 331 -1.56 3.67 7.86
N GLY A 332 -1.57 3.63 9.19
CA GLY A 332 -0.99 4.73 9.97
C GLY A 332 0.50 4.84 9.64
N ARG A 333 1.04 6.05 9.56
CA ARG A 333 2.48 6.28 9.37
C ARG A 333 3.23 5.75 10.60
N LEU A 334 3.73 4.52 10.52
CA LEU A 334 4.52 3.91 11.60
C LEU A 334 5.95 4.45 11.66
N PHE A 335 6.52 4.81 10.50
CA PHE A 335 7.89 5.27 10.38
C PHE A 335 7.98 6.46 9.42
N THR A 336 8.86 7.41 9.73
CA THR A 336 9.29 8.46 8.80
C THR A 336 10.68 8.13 8.29
N ASN A 337 10.86 8.12 6.97
CA ASN A 337 12.19 8.06 6.39
C ASN A 337 12.65 9.46 5.98
N TYR A 338 13.67 9.99 6.64
CA TYR A 338 14.27 11.30 6.37
C TYR A 338 15.33 11.27 5.25
N LEU A 339 15.75 10.08 4.80
CA LEU A 339 16.78 9.90 3.78
C LEU A 339 16.28 8.91 2.73
N ASN A 340 15.79 9.43 1.60
CA ASN A 340 15.51 8.63 0.42
C ASN A 340 16.11 9.31 -0.81
N GLY A 341 16.82 8.53 -1.65
CA GLY A 341 17.23 9.00 -2.98
C GLY A 341 18.58 9.72 -3.11
N GLY A 342 19.51 9.55 -2.16
CA GLY A 342 20.94 9.93 -2.24
C GLY A 342 21.25 11.33 -2.82
N ASN A 343 21.65 12.27 -1.97
CA ASN A 343 22.15 13.58 -2.42
C ASN A 343 23.68 13.56 -2.61
N GLU A 344 24.29 14.64 -3.08
CA GLU A 344 25.75 14.74 -3.32
C GLU A 344 26.63 14.37 -2.09
N TYR A 345 26.07 14.37 -0.88
CA TYR A 345 26.76 14.03 0.37
C TYR A 345 26.45 12.62 0.89
N CYS A 346 25.36 12.00 0.42
CA CYS A 346 24.85 10.71 0.85
C CYS A 346 24.70 9.82 -0.39
N ILE A 347 25.81 9.19 -0.82
CA ILE A 347 25.84 8.18 -1.89
C ILE A 347 26.58 6.95 -1.35
N ASN A 348 26.03 5.76 -1.55
CA ASN A 348 26.63 4.48 -1.15
C ASN A 348 27.04 4.45 0.33
N VAL A 349 28.34 4.22 0.61
CA VAL A 349 28.92 4.09 1.95
C VAL A 349 28.76 5.38 2.78
N PHE A 350 28.70 6.56 2.14
CA PHE A 350 28.57 7.84 2.84
C PHE A 350 27.20 8.05 3.50
N CYS A 351 26.16 7.29 3.12
CA CYS A 351 24.85 7.30 3.77
C CYS A 351 24.80 6.53 5.11
N SER A 352 25.91 5.95 5.55
CA SER A 352 25.96 5.24 6.84
C SER A 352 26.02 6.26 7.98
N THR A 353 24.95 6.32 8.78
CA THR A 353 24.94 7.07 10.04
C THR A 353 25.95 6.49 11.02
N ARG A 354 26.77 7.35 11.63
CA ARG A 354 27.90 6.99 12.53
C ARG A 354 27.72 7.43 13.97
N GLY A 355 26.91 8.45 14.21
CA GLY A 355 26.63 8.98 15.54
C GLY A 355 25.36 9.79 15.53
N MET A 356 24.69 9.85 16.66
CA MET A 356 23.49 10.63 16.85
C MET A 356 23.46 11.18 18.28
N THR A 357 23.09 12.45 18.42
CA THR A 357 22.94 13.11 19.72
C THR A 357 21.84 14.17 19.63
N GLU A 358 21.32 14.58 20.77
CA GLU A 358 20.30 15.61 20.89
C GLU A 358 20.84 16.77 21.74
N ASP A 359 20.47 18.02 21.42
CA ASP A 359 20.74 19.17 22.31
C ASP A 359 19.59 19.43 23.30
N ASP A 360 19.80 20.38 24.21
CA ASP A 360 18.81 20.78 25.22
C ASP A 360 17.51 21.38 24.62
N LYS A 361 17.47 21.66 23.31
CA LYS A 361 16.30 22.20 22.60
C LYS A 361 15.57 21.14 21.77
N GLY A 362 16.05 19.90 21.78
CA GLY A 362 15.50 18.78 21.02
C GLY A 362 15.99 18.69 19.57
N ASN A 363 16.97 19.49 19.16
CA ASN A 363 17.57 19.32 17.84
C ASN A 363 18.37 18.02 17.83
N VAL A 364 18.11 17.18 16.81
CA VAL A 364 18.83 15.92 16.64
C VAL A 364 19.95 16.12 15.64
N TYR A 365 21.18 15.80 16.05
CA TYR A 365 22.35 15.86 15.19
C TYR A 365 22.75 14.45 14.79
N ILE A 366 23.04 14.28 13.50
CA ILE A 366 23.35 12.98 12.91
C ILE A 366 24.67 13.12 12.17
N SER A 367 25.68 12.35 12.57
CA SER A 367 26.95 12.27 11.84
C SER A 367 26.93 11.15 10.82
N TYR A 368 27.54 11.42 9.68
CA TYR A 368 27.81 10.49 8.59
C TYR A 368 29.32 10.38 8.42
N TYR A 369 29.79 9.66 7.41
CA TYR A 369 31.22 9.66 7.10
C TYR A 369 31.73 11.08 6.81
N ASN A 370 31.09 11.83 5.91
CA ASN A 370 31.63 13.11 5.42
C ASN A 370 30.85 14.35 5.91
N SER A 371 29.76 14.19 6.65
CA SER A 371 28.90 15.31 7.03
C SER A 371 28.29 15.15 8.42
N ILE A 372 27.82 16.27 8.96
CA ILE A 372 26.92 16.29 10.12
C ILE A 372 25.66 17.06 9.73
N HIS A 373 24.51 16.46 9.96
CA HIS A 373 23.21 17.06 9.68
C HIS A 373 22.49 17.38 11.00
N GLN A 374 21.60 18.36 10.96
CA GLN A 374 20.69 18.73 12.03
C GLN A 374 19.25 18.48 11.57
N LEU A 375 18.48 17.75 12.37
CA LEU A 375 17.04 17.61 12.25
C LEU A 375 16.39 18.57 13.25
N ASP A 376 15.60 19.51 12.72
CA ASP A 376 14.78 20.41 13.52
C ASP A 376 13.44 19.71 13.88
N PRO A 377 13.18 19.41 15.16
CA PRO A 377 11.99 18.68 15.58
C PRO A 377 10.69 19.48 15.39
N ALA A 378 10.76 20.81 15.29
CA ALA A 378 9.59 21.66 15.11
C ALA A 378 9.16 21.74 13.64
N THR A 379 10.11 21.65 12.71
CA THR A 379 9.85 21.77 11.26
C THR A 379 9.97 20.46 10.50
N ASP A 380 10.42 19.38 11.16
CA ASP A 380 10.69 18.07 10.56
C ASP A 380 11.79 18.13 9.47
N ALA A 381 12.55 19.23 9.41
CA ALA A 381 13.52 19.49 8.35
C ALA A 381 14.91 18.98 8.71
N LEU A 382 15.45 18.07 7.90
CA LEU A 382 16.84 17.64 7.96
C LEU A 382 17.72 18.56 7.10
N ARG A 383 18.71 19.21 7.70
CA ARG A 383 19.61 20.16 7.03
C ARG A 383 21.07 19.79 7.27
N ILE A 384 21.91 20.05 6.28
CA ILE A 384 23.37 19.88 6.43
C ILE A 384 23.87 21.01 7.32
N LEU A 385 24.56 20.65 8.39
CA LEU A 385 25.20 21.62 9.28
C LEU A 385 26.68 21.77 8.97
N PHE A 386 27.35 20.66 8.60
CA PHE A 386 28.77 20.64 8.24
C PHE A 386 29.04 19.73 7.03
N PRO A 387 29.57 20.27 5.91
CA PRO A 387 29.83 19.51 4.68
C PRO A 387 31.25 18.92 4.60
N ALA A 388 31.47 18.07 3.59
CA ALA A 388 32.65 17.24 3.34
C ALA A 388 34.03 17.91 3.40
N ASN A 389 34.10 19.23 3.23
CA ASN A 389 35.37 19.94 3.09
C ASN A 389 35.96 20.40 4.44
N ASN A 390 35.16 20.36 5.51
CA ASN A 390 35.55 20.85 6.83
C ASN A 390 35.98 19.73 7.79
N PHE A 391 35.81 18.46 7.39
CA PHE A 391 36.27 17.30 8.14
C PHE A 391 37.36 16.54 7.37
N SER A 392 38.61 16.69 7.78
CA SER A 392 39.72 15.89 7.23
C SER A 392 39.69 14.42 7.69
N ASN A 393 38.77 14.06 8.60
CA ASN A 393 38.59 12.69 9.11
C ASN A 393 37.13 12.43 9.51
N TYR A 394 36.67 11.18 9.41
CA TYR A 394 35.28 10.81 9.58
C TYR A 394 34.81 10.94 11.06
N PRO A 395 33.68 11.62 11.36
CA PRO A 395 33.18 11.86 12.71
C PRO A 395 32.44 10.64 13.28
N PHE A 396 33.19 9.57 13.53
CA PHE A 396 32.71 8.42 14.30
C PHE A 396 32.47 8.83 15.75
N GLY A 397 31.30 8.45 16.29
CA GLY A 397 30.84 8.92 17.59
C GLY A 397 30.49 10.41 17.55
N LEU A 398 29.32 10.76 18.11
CA LEU A 398 28.86 12.13 18.19
C LEU A 398 28.16 12.31 19.53
N THR A 399 28.55 13.34 20.28
CA THR A 399 27.85 13.73 21.51
C THR A 399 27.72 15.24 21.59
N TYR A 400 26.58 15.70 22.10
CA TYR A 400 26.33 17.08 22.43
C TYR A 400 26.75 17.33 23.87
N TYR A 401 27.56 18.37 24.09
CA TYR A 401 27.84 18.86 25.43
C TYR A 401 28.28 20.32 25.39
N ASP A 402 27.74 21.13 26.30
CA ASP A 402 28.05 22.56 26.46
C ASP A 402 28.02 23.36 25.14
N ASN A 403 26.87 23.35 24.46
CA ASN A 403 26.67 24.06 23.18
C ASN A 403 27.69 23.71 22.09
N ALA A 404 28.28 22.52 22.16
CA ALA A 404 29.19 22.02 21.16
C ALA A 404 28.88 20.56 20.82
N LEU A 405 29.18 20.20 19.57
CA LEU A 405 29.26 18.80 19.16
C LEU A 405 30.70 18.33 19.31
N TRP A 406 30.84 17.16 19.90
CA TRP A 406 32.12 16.50 20.10
C TRP A 406 32.10 15.20 19.32
N THR A 407 33.20 14.91 18.65
CA THR A 407 33.35 13.71 17.83
C THR A 407 34.42 12.80 18.43
N GLY A 408 34.28 11.49 18.24
CA GLY A 408 35.25 10.50 18.73
C GLY A 408 36.65 10.67 18.15
N ASN A 409 36.77 11.31 16.99
CA ASN A 409 38.05 11.67 16.38
C ASN A 409 38.65 13.00 16.90
N GLY A 410 38.12 13.55 18.01
CA GLY A 410 38.68 14.71 18.70
C GLY A 410 38.44 16.04 17.99
N ARG A 411 37.27 16.22 17.37
CA ARG A 411 36.81 17.55 16.95
C ARG A 411 35.80 18.08 17.95
N ARG A 412 35.91 19.38 18.22
CA ARG A 412 34.90 20.17 18.91
C ARG A 412 34.32 21.15 17.91
N ILE A 413 33.00 21.19 17.83
CA ILE A 413 32.26 22.07 16.94
C ILE A 413 31.37 22.95 17.80
N ASP A 414 31.69 24.24 17.86
CA ASP A 414 30.90 25.21 18.62
C ASP A 414 29.60 25.53 17.87
N LEU A 415 28.43 25.22 18.44
CA LEU A 415 27.15 25.38 17.75
C LEU A 415 26.68 26.84 17.67
N ARG A 416 27.32 27.76 18.41
CA ARG A 416 26.99 29.20 18.36
C ARG A 416 27.74 29.90 17.24
N THR A 417 28.99 29.51 17.04
CA THR A 417 29.91 30.16 16.08
C THR A 417 30.21 29.32 14.85
N LEU A 418 29.83 28.03 14.88
CA LEU A 418 30.19 27.00 13.89
C LEU A 418 31.70 26.79 13.74
N ARG A 419 32.49 27.26 14.71
CA ARG A 419 33.95 27.09 14.72
C ARG A 419 34.30 25.64 15.07
N VAL A 420 35.24 25.08 14.31
CA VAL A 420 35.78 23.73 14.53
C VAL A 420 37.17 23.83 15.17
N ASP A 421 37.32 23.24 16.36
CA ASP A 421 38.61 23.08 17.04
C ASP A 421 39.09 21.62 16.91
N THR A 422 40.40 21.44 16.76
CA THR A 422 41.03 20.11 16.64
C THR A 422 41.79 19.81 17.91
N LEU A 423 41.40 18.74 18.62
CA LEU A 423 42.00 18.32 19.88
C LEU A 423 43.14 17.33 19.68
N PHE A 424 43.10 16.53 18.61
CA PHE A 424 44.11 15.52 18.28
C PHE A 424 44.92 15.91 17.05
N SER A 425 46.25 15.77 17.10
CA SER A 425 47.14 16.20 16.02
C SER A 425 47.09 15.30 14.78
N HIS A 426 46.77 14.01 14.92
CA HIS A 426 46.78 13.05 13.81
C HIS A 426 45.71 11.93 13.90
N PRO A 427 44.40 12.23 13.89
CA PRO A 427 43.41 11.18 13.74
C PRO A 427 43.28 10.88 12.25
N SER A 428 43.98 9.87 11.73
CA SER A 428 43.95 9.48 10.30
C SER A 428 43.37 8.08 10.06
N LYS A 429 42.89 7.39 11.11
CA LYS A 429 42.25 6.09 10.98
C LYS A 429 40.92 6.01 11.74
N ASP A 430 39.97 5.34 11.12
CA ASP A 430 38.58 5.27 11.51
C ASP A 430 38.33 4.55 12.82
N LEU A 431 37.24 4.96 13.48
CA LEU A 431 36.65 4.49 14.74
C LEU A 431 37.08 5.32 15.94
N GLY A 432 36.17 6.20 16.35
CA GLY A 432 36.23 6.90 17.62
C GLY A 432 34.89 6.81 18.34
N ALA A 433 34.95 6.77 19.66
CA ALA A 433 33.80 6.86 20.53
C ALA A 433 33.95 8.12 21.39
N VAL A 434 32.83 8.78 21.68
CA VAL A 434 32.82 9.97 22.52
C VAL A 434 31.60 9.93 23.42
N MET A 435 31.78 10.29 24.67
CA MET A 435 30.70 10.46 25.64
C MET A 435 31.07 11.52 26.65
N VAL A 436 30.07 12.12 27.28
CA VAL A 436 30.24 12.91 28.49
C VAL A 436 29.79 12.06 29.68
N ASP A 437 30.58 12.06 30.76
CA ASP A 437 30.20 11.41 31.99
C ASP A 437 29.40 12.35 32.91
N LYS A 438 28.86 11.79 34.01
CA LYS A 438 28.09 12.53 35.02
C LYS A 438 28.88 13.63 35.73
N ASP A 439 30.21 13.57 35.72
CA ASP A 439 31.10 14.55 36.33
C ASP A 439 31.57 15.60 35.31
N SER A 440 30.87 15.70 34.17
CA SER A 440 31.14 16.67 33.12
C SER A 440 32.50 16.50 32.42
N VAL A 441 33.12 15.32 32.54
CA VAL A 441 34.34 14.96 31.82
C VAL A 441 33.98 14.33 30.48
N LEU A 442 34.59 14.83 29.41
CA LEU A 442 34.46 14.23 28.10
C LEU A 442 35.47 13.10 27.94
N TRP A 443 34.97 11.92 27.60
CA TRP A 443 35.77 10.77 27.28
C TRP A 443 35.81 10.59 25.76
N MET A 444 37.00 10.41 25.22
CA MET A 444 37.23 10.18 23.80
C MET A 444 38.11 8.95 23.62
N GLY A 445 37.59 7.95 22.93
CA GLY A 445 38.33 6.76 22.54
C GLY A 445 38.69 6.84 21.07
N TYR A 446 39.94 6.60 20.73
CA TYR A 446 40.45 6.58 19.35
C TYR A 446 41.56 5.54 19.23
N LEU A 447 41.42 4.59 18.31
CA LEU A 447 42.29 3.39 18.28
C LEU A 447 42.34 2.76 19.68
N ASP A 448 43.52 2.53 20.25
CA ASP A 448 43.74 2.06 21.61
C ASP A 448 43.89 3.20 22.64
N TRP A 449 43.82 4.46 22.21
CA TRP A 449 43.96 5.61 23.09
C TRP A 449 42.63 6.04 23.69
N LEU A 450 42.62 6.16 25.02
CA LEU A 450 41.51 6.72 25.78
C LEU A 450 41.95 8.05 26.37
N TYR A 451 41.18 9.09 26.11
CA TYR A 451 41.45 10.45 26.59
C TYR A 451 40.32 10.98 27.44
N GLN A 452 40.69 11.80 28.41
CA GLN A 452 39.81 12.66 29.18
C GLN A 452 40.04 14.12 28.77
N TYR A 453 38.97 14.84 28.48
CA TYR A 453 38.98 16.27 28.22
C TYR A 453 38.20 17.00 29.30
N ASP A 454 38.92 17.80 30.09
CA ASP A 454 38.35 18.73 31.06
C ASP A 454 37.90 19.99 30.32
N THR A 455 36.58 20.19 30.22
CA THR A 455 36.00 21.32 29.48
C THR A 455 36.23 22.66 30.15
N GLU A 456 36.33 22.70 31.48
CA GLU A 456 36.57 23.94 32.22
C GLU A 456 38.01 24.42 32.01
N ARG A 457 38.98 23.51 32.14
CA ARG A 457 40.42 23.80 32.00
C ARG A 457 40.90 23.72 30.55
N LYS A 458 40.04 23.30 29.63
CA LYS A 458 40.35 23.06 28.20
C LYS A 458 41.59 22.20 28.01
N ARG A 459 41.73 21.15 28.83
CA ARG A 459 42.93 20.32 28.87
C ARG A 459 42.60 18.88 28.53
N LEU A 460 43.25 18.39 27.50
CA LEU A 460 43.27 16.98 27.13
C LEU A 460 44.32 16.22 27.95
N ARG A 461 43.96 15.04 28.44
CA ARG A 461 44.87 14.11 29.14
C ARG A 461 44.60 12.70 28.63
N GLU A 462 45.67 11.96 28.36
CA GLU A 462 45.57 10.53 28.13
C GLU A 462 45.22 9.83 29.45
N TYR A 463 44.27 8.91 29.40
CA TYR A 463 43.89 8.12 30.55
C TYR A 463 44.95 7.04 30.77
N ASN A 464 45.55 7.05 31.96
CA ASN A 464 46.47 6.03 32.42
C ASN A 464 45.88 5.41 33.69
N ASP A 465 45.73 4.09 33.70
CA ASP A 465 45.23 3.41 34.88
C ASP A 465 46.38 3.20 35.88
N THR A 466 46.14 3.52 37.15
CA THR A 466 47.18 3.39 38.21
C THR A 466 47.71 1.97 38.41
N GLN A 467 47.08 0.95 37.81
CA GLN A 467 47.50 -0.45 37.82
C GLN A 467 48.22 -0.90 36.53
N GLY A 468 48.35 -0.04 35.51
CA GLY A 468 49.01 -0.32 34.23
C GLY A 468 48.33 -1.39 33.37
N LYS A 469 47.08 -1.77 33.65
CA LYS A 469 46.32 -2.74 32.86
C LYS A 469 45.86 -2.14 31.55
N TRP A 470 45.48 -0.85 31.52
CA TRP A 470 45.07 -0.15 30.30
C TRP A 470 46.23 0.00 29.33
N ASP A 471 47.42 0.33 29.83
CA ASP A 471 48.63 0.49 29.00
C ASP A 471 49.05 -0.83 28.28
N SER A 472 48.51 -1.98 28.70
CA SER A 472 48.74 -3.29 28.09
C SER A 472 47.63 -3.76 27.13
N LEU A 473 46.53 -3.01 27.04
CA LEU A 473 45.39 -3.36 26.21
C LEU A 473 45.60 -2.89 24.78
N SER A 474 45.77 -3.85 23.88
CA SER A 474 45.66 -3.59 22.45
C SER A 474 44.17 -3.50 22.05
N GLY A 475 43.85 -2.94 20.89
CA GLY A 475 42.54 -3.05 20.25
C GLY A 475 41.79 -1.74 20.08
N ASN A 476 41.13 -1.59 18.93
CA ASN A 476 40.44 -0.36 18.58
C ASN A 476 39.16 -0.20 19.40
N ILE A 477 39.09 0.86 20.20
CA ILE A 477 37.91 1.31 20.94
C ILE A 477 36.80 1.63 19.93
N SER A 478 35.65 1.02 20.15
CA SER A 478 34.44 1.20 19.33
C SER A 478 33.28 1.79 20.09
N TYR A 479 33.28 1.67 21.43
CA TYR A 479 32.16 2.11 22.25
C TYR A 479 32.61 2.51 23.65
N LEU A 480 31.98 3.55 24.20
CA LEU A 480 32.16 4.02 25.57
C LEU A 480 30.79 4.11 26.23
N TYR A 481 30.72 3.70 27.50
CA TYR A 481 29.47 3.75 28.27
C TYR A 481 29.72 3.97 29.75
N GLN A 482 29.02 4.94 30.37
CA GLN A 482 29.03 5.08 31.82
C GLN A 482 27.97 4.17 32.47
N GLY A 483 28.39 3.36 33.44
CA GLY A 483 27.48 2.55 34.24
C GLY A 483 26.46 3.38 35.04
N LYS A 484 25.25 2.80 35.24
CA LYS A 484 24.17 3.48 35.99
C LYS A 484 24.46 3.59 37.49
N SER A 485 25.00 2.53 38.10
CA SER A 485 25.06 2.34 39.56
C SER A 485 26.42 2.66 40.20
N ASN A 486 27.51 2.61 39.45
CA ASN A 486 28.86 2.90 39.92
C ASN A 486 29.54 3.87 38.93
N SER A 487 30.54 4.63 39.37
CA SER A 487 31.36 5.57 38.57
C SER A 487 32.12 4.92 37.40
N TRP A 488 31.81 3.67 37.06
CA TRP A 488 32.64 2.88 36.19
C TRP A 488 32.37 3.23 34.73
N ILE A 489 33.46 3.36 33.98
CA ILE A 489 33.47 3.55 32.53
C ILE A 489 33.70 2.19 31.90
N TRP A 490 32.80 1.81 31.00
CA TRP A 490 32.91 0.62 30.17
C TRP A 490 33.49 1.00 28.81
N VAL A 491 34.48 0.24 28.36
CA VAL A 491 35.13 0.45 27.07
C VAL A 491 35.04 -0.83 26.25
N GLY A 492 34.28 -0.76 25.17
CA GLY A 492 34.18 -1.82 24.17
C GLY A 492 35.25 -1.65 23.11
N THR A 493 35.94 -2.74 22.78
CA THR A 493 36.92 -2.79 21.68
C THR A 493 36.48 -3.77 20.61
N LEU A 494 36.88 -3.54 19.36
CA LEU A 494 36.54 -4.45 18.25
C LEU A 494 37.23 -5.80 18.34
N ASN A 495 38.46 -5.84 18.85
CA ASN A 495 39.32 -7.02 18.73
C ASN A 495 39.46 -7.79 20.04
N ASN A 496 39.30 -7.12 21.20
CA ASN A 496 39.75 -7.64 22.49
C ASN A 496 38.67 -7.62 23.57
N GLY A 497 37.41 -7.38 23.21
CA GLY A 497 36.27 -7.50 24.11
C GLY A 497 35.97 -6.22 24.90
N LEU A 498 35.40 -6.42 26.10
CA LEU A 498 34.82 -5.39 26.95
C LEU A 498 35.65 -5.20 28.22
N PHE A 499 36.01 -3.95 28.50
CA PHE A 499 36.78 -3.54 29.67
C PHE A 499 35.99 -2.61 30.57
N GLN A 500 36.40 -2.52 31.84
CA GLN A 500 35.74 -1.72 32.84
C GLN A 500 36.75 -1.05 33.77
N PHE A 501 36.56 0.25 34.03
CA PHE A 501 37.43 1.09 34.86
C PHE A 501 36.59 1.79 35.92
N SER A 502 37.15 2.06 37.10
CA SER A 502 36.47 2.74 38.22
C SER A 502 36.92 4.17 38.41
#